data_AF-A0A971VHR1-F1
#
_entry.id   AF-A0A971VHR1-F1
#
_cell.length_a   1.000
_cell.length_b   1.000
_cell.length_c   1.000
_cell.angle_alpha   90.00
_cell.angle_beta   90.00
_cell.angle_gamma   90.00
#
_symmetry.space_group_name_H-M   'P 1'
#
loop_
_entity.id
_entity.type
_entity.pdbx_description
1 polymer ?
#
loop_
_entity_poly.entity_id
_entity_poly.type
_entity_poly.pdbx_seq_one_letter_code
_entity_poly.pdbx_strand_id
1 'polypeptide(L)'
;MLKRIMTTIALVVIFGTLIVPTTAEGLSLMDFYDAYHQGLPFRAWPIEIQYKFAIELPTFIEKNNKDGNLFIPQSIKEIMENRYGLPHSNDLSQKDAQAKAIEYLSTKSDMSTEQLKDLTWTYSFVINEETNPKWIITVYDGVYIEKNRLYRLAIPAREGEIALLFDHSNAELSPDKMLEEFSRSLPQNRENWTYMDKASYGDKVRELMDIVPGFNTDQAYMIYGLPRTGELSYDDALAFAFDALNKNYSGEKGWDEKRFPLRTAEFVRVSHSKDEKETPYWGFVFGEEDFYQIFVYAGPSGPKVLVVYESNNSNG
;
A
#
# COMPACT_ATOMS: atom_id res chain seq x y z
N MET A 1 38.19 -26.62 45.78
CA MET A 1 37.03 -25.70 45.72
C MET A 1 37.17 -24.80 44.50
N LEU A 2 36.08 -24.65 43.77
CA LEU A 2 35.89 -23.92 42.51
C LEU A 2 36.53 -22.51 42.49
N LYS A 3 37.09 -22.12 41.34
CA LYS A 3 36.38 -21.27 40.35
C LYS A 3 37.23 -21.03 39.10
N ARG A 4 36.69 -21.48 37.96
CA ARG A 4 37.02 -21.01 36.61
C ARG A 4 36.65 -19.52 36.51
N ILE A 5 37.53 -18.69 35.97
CA ILE A 5 37.13 -17.47 35.25
C ILE A 5 37.92 -17.44 33.94
N MET A 6 37.14 -17.37 32.86
CA MET A 6 37.55 -17.22 31.48
C MET A 6 38.42 -15.98 31.28
N THR A 7 39.46 -16.08 30.45
CA THR A 7 40.05 -14.91 29.79
C THR A 7 40.39 -15.30 28.35
N THR A 8 39.35 -15.30 27.53
CA THR A 8 39.37 -15.26 26.07
C THR A 8 38.34 -14.17 25.78
N ILE A 9 38.60 -13.04 25.13
CA ILE A 9 39.18 -12.82 23.82
C ILE A 9 39.71 -11.38 23.82
N ALA A 10 41.01 -11.20 23.57
CA ALA A 10 41.58 -9.93 23.12
C ALA A 10 42.04 -10.17 21.70
N LEU A 11 41.17 -9.97 20.70
CA LEU A 11 41.58 -9.96 19.31
C LEU A 11 40.59 -9.14 18.47
N VAL A 12 41.14 -8.14 17.79
CA VAL A 12 40.63 -7.42 16.61
C VAL A 12 39.57 -6.34 16.84
N VAL A 13 40.01 -5.17 17.31
CA VAL A 13 39.43 -3.87 16.88
C VAL A 13 40.56 -3.04 16.27
N ILE A 14 41.03 -3.48 15.10
CA ILE A 14 41.77 -2.64 14.16
C ILE A 14 41.18 -2.96 12.79
N PHE A 15 40.04 -2.33 12.48
CA PHE A 15 39.63 -2.06 11.10
C PHE A 15 39.52 -0.55 10.95
N GLY A 16 40.67 0.11 11.10
CA GLY A 16 40.93 1.34 10.39
C GLY A 16 41.23 0.96 8.94
N THR A 17 40.20 0.86 8.11
CA THR A 17 40.39 0.79 6.65
C THR A 17 40.04 2.14 6.07
N LEU A 18 41.11 2.89 5.81
CA LEU A 18 41.33 3.70 4.61
C LEU A 18 40.07 4.32 3.99
N ILE A 19 39.85 5.58 4.34
CA ILE A 19 39.07 6.52 3.54
C ILE A 19 39.79 6.63 2.19
N VAL A 20 39.34 5.88 1.20
CA VAL A 20 39.67 6.13 -0.21
C VAL A 20 38.99 7.45 -0.56
N PRO A 21 39.69 8.43 -1.16
CA PRO A 21 39.02 9.59 -1.73
C PRO A 21 38.37 9.11 -3.04
N THR A 22 37.20 8.48 -2.94
CA THR A 22 36.36 8.29 -4.12
C THR A 22 35.90 9.66 -4.56
N THR A 23 36.44 10.08 -5.70
CA THR A 23 36.02 11.23 -6.49
C THR A 23 34.50 11.35 -6.47
N ALA A 24 34.01 12.33 -5.72
CA ALA A 24 32.59 12.60 -5.51
C ALA A 24 32.04 13.37 -6.71
N GLU A 25 31.76 12.66 -7.80
CA GLU A 25 30.79 13.08 -8.80
C GLU A 25 29.64 12.06 -8.75
N GLY A 26 28.50 12.45 -8.20
CA GLY A 26 27.24 11.71 -8.31
C GLY A 26 26.81 10.81 -7.15
N LEU A 27 27.08 11.17 -5.87
CA LEU A 27 26.40 10.50 -4.75
C LEU A 27 24.92 10.88 -4.76
N SER A 28 24.04 9.90 -5.03
CA SER A 28 22.61 10.10 -4.82
C SER A 28 22.33 10.31 -3.33
N LEU A 29 21.20 10.95 -2.99
CA LEU A 29 20.78 11.12 -1.59
C LEU A 29 20.66 9.77 -0.86
N MET A 30 20.33 8.70 -1.59
CA MET A 30 20.27 7.35 -1.04
C MET A 30 21.65 6.77 -0.77
N ASP A 31 22.66 7.04 -1.60
CA ASP A 31 24.04 6.61 -1.31
C ASP A 31 24.57 7.30 -0.04
N PHE A 32 24.25 8.58 0.14
CA PHE A 32 24.58 9.32 1.36
C PHE A 32 23.89 8.72 2.60
N TYR A 33 22.62 8.36 2.48
CA TYR A 33 21.84 7.72 3.53
C TYR A 33 22.38 6.32 3.88
N ASP A 34 22.61 5.47 2.88
CA ASP A 34 23.04 4.08 3.06
C ASP A 34 24.45 4.02 3.67
N ALA A 35 25.34 4.94 3.27
CA ALA A 35 26.68 5.05 3.83
C ALA A 35 26.69 5.48 5.31
N TYR A 36 25.63 6.14 5.80
CA TYR A 36 25.63 6.75 7.13
C TYR A 36 25.62 5.74 8.28
N HIS A 37 24.83 4.67 8.12
CA HIS A 37 24.73 3.62 9.12
C HIS A 37 24.39 2.26 8.51
N GLN A 38 25.20 1.86 7.52
CA GLN A 38 25.16 0.52 6.91
C GLN A 38 23.81 0.16 6.29
N GLY A 39 23.09 1.14 5.72
CA GLY A 39 21.78 0.92 5.08
C GLY A 39 20.66 0.51 6.04
N LEU A 40 20.87 0.60 7.36
CA LEU A 40 19.79 0.37 8.32
C LEU A 40 18.72 1.47 8.18
N PRO A 41 17.44 1.19 8.48
CA PRO A 41 16.43 2.24 8.55
C PRO A 41 16.75 3.26 9.66
N PHE A 42 16.54 4.54 9.36
CA PHE A 42 16.89 5.68 10.23
C PHE A 42 16.43 5.51 11.68
N ARG A 43 15.20 5.03 11.88
CA ARG A 43 14.59 4.81 13.20
C ARG A 43 15.33 3.74 14.03
N ALA A 44 16.04 2.82 13.38
CA ALA A 44 16.82 1.78 14.04
C ALA A 44 18.23 2.26 14.44
N TRP A 45 18.64 3.47 14.02
CA TRP A 45 19.95 4.00 14.37
C TRP A 45 20.00 4.48 15.82
N PRO A 46 21.16 4.49 16.49
CA PRO A 46 21.33 5.22 17.73
C PRO A 46 20.91 6.68 17.59
N ILE A 47 20.32 7.26 18.63
CA ILE A 47 19.76 8.63 18.58
C ILE A 47 20.82 9.69 18.24
N GLU A 48 22.08 9.46 18.61
CA GLU A 48 23.21 10.33 18.30
C GLU A 48 23.51 10.35 16.80
N ILE A 49 23.36 9.19 16.14
CA ILE A 49 23.54 9.06 14.70
C ILE A 49 22.36 9.68 13.96
N GLN A 50 21.12 9.47 14.45
CA GLN A 50 19.93 10.14 13.91
C GLN A 50 20.06 11.67 13.98
N TYR A 51 20.45 12.19 15.14
CA TYR A 51 20.66 13.62 15.36
C TYR A 51 21.70 14.20 14.41
N LYS A 52 22.87 13.54 14.31
CA LYS A 52 23.95 13.98 13.43
C LYS A 52 23.52 13.98 11.97
N PHE A 53 22.85 12.92 11.51
CA PHE A 53 22.32 12.84 10.15
C PHE A 53 21.32 13.96 9.86
N ALA A 54 20.36 14.18 10.77
CA ALA A 54 19.33 15.21 10.61
C ALA A 54 19.91 16.63 10.54
N ILE A 55 21.05 16.89 11.19
CA ILE A 55 21.78 18.17 11.07
C ILE A 55 22.49 18.29 9.73
N GLU A 56 23.15 17.23 9.27
CA GLU A 56 23.95 17.25 8.05
C GLU A 56 23.09 17.21 6.77
N LEU A 57 21.89 16.61 6.85
CA LEU A 57 20.98 16.38 5.73
C LEU A 57 20.55 17.67 5.01
N PRO A 58 20.11 18.76 5.67
CA PRO A 58 19.77 20.01 4.98
C PRO A 58 20.94 20.58 4.17
N THR A 59 22.15 20.59 4.74
CA THR A 59 23.35 21.08 4.04
C THR A 59 23.72 20.17 2.87
N PHE A 60 23.56 18.85 3.01
CA PHE A 60 23.75 17.92 1.90
C PHE A 60 22.76 18.20 0.77
N ILE A 61 21.47 18.39 1.07
CA ILE A 61 20.44 18.69 0.08
C ILE A 61 20.73 20.01 -0.62
N GLU A 62 21.03 21.09 0.13
CA GLU A 62 21.36 22.40 -0.44
C GLU A 62 22.55 22.33 -1.40
N LYS A 63 23.61 21.60 -1.01
CA LYS A 63 24.82 21.45 -1.82
C LYS A 63 24.59 20.66 -3.12
N ASN A 64 23.69 19.67 -3.09
CA ASN A 64 23.48 18.71 -4.18
C ASN A 64 22.18 18.92 -4.97
N ASN A 65 21.30 19.84 -4.55
CA ASN A 65 20.05 20.18 -5.23
C ASN A 65 20.10 21.55 -5.93
N LYS A 66 21.23 21.87 -6.58
CA LYS A 66 21.47 23.19 -7.19
C LYS A 66 20.45 23.58 -8.27
N ASP A 67 19.90 22.57 -8.97
CA ASP A 67 18.94 22.75 -10.07
C ASP A 67 17.50 22.36 -9.69
N GLY A 68 17.23 22.06 -8.41
CA GLY A 68 15.89 21.65 -7.94
C GLY A 68 15.46 20.22 -8.31
N ASN A 69 16.32 19.44 -8.96
CA ASN A 69 16.02 18.11 -9.51
C ASN A 69 16.42 16.94 -8.59
N LEU A 70 16.91 17.19 -7.37
CA LEU A 70 17.26 16.11 -6.44
C LEU A 70 15.97 15.39 -6.00
N PHE A 71 15.87 14.11 -6.32
CA PHE A 71 14.81 13.26 -5.80
C PHE A 71 15.00 13.06 -4.30
N ILE A 72 14.02 13.52 -3.51
CA ILE A 72 13.98 13.31 -2.06
C ILE A 72 12.87 12.29 -1.77
N PRO A 73 13.20 11.06 -1.36
CA PRO A 73 12.21 10.06 -0.98
C PRO A 73 11.33 10.53 0.17
N GLN A 74 10.09 10.04 0.24
CA GLN A 74 9.15 10.40 1.31
C GLN A 74 9.70 10.10 2.71
N SER A 75 10.42 8.99 2.89
CA SER A 75 11.08 8.64 4.15
C SER A 75 12.11 9.69 4.61
N ILE A 76 12.77 10.38 3.67
CA ILE A 76 13.70 11.47 4.00
C ILE A 76 12.95 12.78 4.26
N LYS A 77 11.85 13.04 3.55
CA LYS A 77 10.99 14.20 3.85
C LYS A 77 10.42 14.14 5.27
N GLU A 78 9.99 12.96 5.71
CA GLU A 78 9.51 12.75 7.09
C GLU A 78 10.59 13.05 8.15
N ILE A 79 11.86 12.75 7.86
CA ILE A 79 12.98 13.15 8.72
C ILE A 79 13.09 14.69 8.74
N MET A 80 12.97 15.35 7.59
CA MET A 80 13.07 16.81 7.49
C MET A 80 11.90 17.55 8.14
N GLU A 81 10.73 16.92 8.27
CA GLU A 81 9.55 17.46 8.96
C GLU A 81 9.75 17.57 10.48
N ASN A 82 10.80 16.96 11.02
CA ASN A 82 11.09 16.94 12.46
C ASN A 82 12.47 17.55 12.77
N ARG A 83 12.55 18.25 13.89
CA ARG A 83 13.83 18.64 14.51
C ARG A 83 14.25 17.52 15.45
N TYR A 84 15.37 16.87 15.15
CA TYR A 84 15.96 15.86 16.04
C TYR A 84 16.89 16.52 17.05
N GLY A 85 16.99 15.92 18.24
CA GLY A 85 17.85 16.40 19.31
C GLY A 85 18.39 15.27 20.15
N LEU A 86 19.07 15.62 21.24
CA LEU A 86 19.50 14.69 22.28
C LEU A 86 18.83 15.04 23.60
N PRO A 87 18.49 14.04 24.44
CA PRO A 87 17.89 14.29 25.74
C PRO A 87 18.88 14.98 26.68
N HIS A 88 18.41 16.00 27.41
CA HIS A 88 19.16 16.61 28.51
C HIS A 88 18.96 15.85 29.83
N SER A 89 19.70 16.22 30.87
CA SER A 89 19.61 15.61 32.21
C SER A 89 18.22 15.70 32.85
N ASN A 90 17.42 16.70 32.47
CA ASN A 90 16.08 16.93 33.00
C ASN A 90 14.99 16.28 32.15
N ASP A 91 15.37 15.70 31.01
CA ASP A 91 14.46 14.98 30.13
C ASP A 91 14.49 13.48 30.50
N LEU A 92 13.40 12.77 30.26
CA LEU A 92 13.35 11.33 30.47
C LEU A 92 14.46 10.61 29.70
N SER A 93 15.13 9.68 30.35
CA SER A 93 16.06 8.78 29.65
C SER A 93 15.29 7.85 28.70
N GLN A 94 15.98 7.27 27.72
CA GLN A 94 15.37 6.27 26.82
C GLN A 94 14.75 5.10 27.60
N LYS A 95 15.41 4.67 28.68
CA LYS A 95 14.94 3.58 29.53
C LYS A 95 13.65 3.95 30.26
N ASP A 96 13.57 5.16 30.79
CA ASP A 96 12.37 5.63 31.51
C ASP A 96 11.22 5.88 30.54
N ALA A 97 11.50 6.41 29.35
CA ALA A 97 10.52 6.56 28.28
C ALA A 97 9.96 5.19 27.84
N GLN A 98 10.81 4.17 27.69
CA GLN A 98 10.36 2.80 27.41
C GLN A 98 9.50 2.24 28.55
N ALA A 99 9.89 2.44 29.81
CA ALA A 99 9.12 1.97 30.96
C ALA A 99 7.72 2.58 30.97
N LYS A 100 7.60 3.89 30.74
CA LYS A 100 6.31 4.58 30.59
C LYS A 100 5.50 4.07 29.39
N ALA A 101 6.16 3.79 28.27
CA ALA A 101 5.51 3.23 27.08
C ALA A 101 4.89 1.86 27.37
N ILE A 102 5.62 0.99 28.07
CA ILE A 102 5.16 -0.34 28.45
C ILE A 102 3.99 -0.24 29.43
N GLU A 103 4.09 0.61 30.46
CA GLU A 103 2.99 0.85 31.39
C GLU A 103 1.73 1.30 30.64
N TYR A 104 1.86 2.28 29.73
CA TYR A 104 0.76 2.76 28.91
C TYR A 104 0.16 1.65 28.05
N LEU A 105 0.99 0.94 27.27
CA LEU A 105 0.53 -0.11 26.36
C LEU A 105 -0.07 -1.31 27.10
N SER A 106 0.42 -1.66 28.29
CA SER A 106 -0.18 -2.71 29.12
C SER A 106 -1.60 -2.36 29.58
N THR A 107 -2.01 -1.09 29.57
CA THR A 107 -3.41 -0.68 29.82
C THR A 107 -4.27 -0.59 28.56
N LYS A 108 -3.65 -0.62 27.37
CA LYS A 108 -4.31 -0.39 26.07
C LYS A 108 -4.30 -1.60 25.13
N SER A 109 -3.47 -2.60 25.42
CA SER A 109 -3.32 -3.81 24.63
C SER A 109 -3.56 -5.04 25.50
N ASP A 110 -3.87 -6.17 24.87
CA ASP A 110 -3.99 -7.47 25.54
C ASP A 110 -2.62 -8.12 25.81
N MET A 111 -1.50 -7.42 25.52
CA MET A 111 -0.15 -7.95 25.73
C MET A 111 0.31 -7.71 27.16
N SER A 112 0.87 -8.75 27.77
CA SER A 112 1.57 -8.64 29.05
C SER A 112 2.82 -7.74 28.93
N THR A 113 3.25 -7.19 30.08
CA THR A 113 4.49 -6.42 30.18
C THR A 113 5.71 -7.20 29.65
N GLU A 114 5.77 -8.51 29.89
CA GLU A 114 6.84 -9.40 29.42
C GLU A 114 6.81 -9.53 27.89
N GLN A 115 5.63 -9.76 27.31
CA GLN A 115 5.48 -9.81 25.85
C GLN A 115 5.88 -8.49 25.18
N LEU A 116 5.49 -7.35 25.76
CA LEU A 116 5.88 -6.04 25.25
C LEU A 116 7.40 -5.84 25.27
N LYS A 117 8.10 -6.33 26.30
CA LYS A 117 9.57 -6.22 26.39
C LYS A 117 10.31 -7.04 25.33
N ASP A 118 9.73 -8.14 24.88
CA ASP A 118 10.33 -9.03 23.88
C ASP A 118 10.14 -8.53 22.43
N LEU A 119 9.31 -7.51 22.22
CA LEU A 119 9.13 -6.86 20.91
C LEU A 119 10.36 -6.08 20.48
N THR A 120 10.40 -5.66 19.22
CA THR A 120 11.46 -4.76 18.71
C THR A 120 11.06 -3.31 18.90
N TRP A 121 11.93 -2.55 19.55
CA TRP A 121 11.71 -1.13 19.89
C TRP A 121 12.69 -0.23 19.16
N THR A 122 12.17 0.85 18.58
CA THR A 122 12.97 1.90 17.96
C THR A 122 12.64 3.24 18.59
N TYR A 123 13.62 4.13 18.62
CA TYR A 123 13.56 5.36 19.40
C TYR A 123 14.08 6.53 18.57
N SER A 124 13.38 7.64 18.61
CA SER A 124 13.84 8.92 18.11
C SER A 124 13.54 9.99 19.15
N PHE A 125 14.44 10.95 19.31
CA PHE A 125 14.21 12.09 20.19
C PHE A 125 14.00 13.35 19.35
N VAL A 126 12.81 13.94 19.45
CA VAL A 126 12.40 15.10 18.65
C VAL A 126 12.16 16.33 19.53
N ILE A 127 12.55 17.49 19.01
CA ILE A 127 12.54 18.80 19.65
C ILE A 127 11.81 19.83 18.77
N ASN A 128 10.77 19.40 18.05
CA ASN A 128 9.93 20.29 17.22
C ASN A 128 9.46 21.51 18.02
N GLU A 129 9.13 21.30 19.30
CA GLU A 129 8.90 22.33 20.31
C GLU A 129 9.98 22.21 21.40
N GLU A 130 10.85 23.22 21.54
CA GLU A 130 11.98 23.18 22.50
C GLU A 130 11.53 23.08 23.97
N THR A 131 10.33 23.60 24.27
CA THR A 131 9.72 23.52 25.60
C THR A 131 9.11 22.14 25.90
N ASN A 132 8.83 21.35 24.86
CA ASN A 132 8.12 20.07 24.94
C ASN A 132 8.79 18.99 24.06
N PRO A 133 10.05 18.61 24.37
CA PRO A 133 10.74 17.53 23.67
C PRO A 133 10.01 16.20 23.87
N LYS A 134 10.08 15.30 22.89
CA LYS A 134 9.35 14.02 22.90
C LYS A 134 10.24 12.86 22.46
N TRP A 135 10.05 11.71 23.10
CA TRP A 135 10.45 10.43 22.57
C TRP A 135 9.38 9.93 21.60
N ILE A 136 9.77 9.68 20.35
CA ILE A 136 8.97 8.91 19.40
C ILE A 136 9.42 7.46 19.50
N ILE A 137 8.52 6.60 19.96
CA ILE A 137 8.79 5.19 20.13
C ILE A 137 7.93 4.41 19.12
N THR A 138 8.57 3.56 18.34
CA THR A 138 7.85 2.63 17.44
C THR A 138 8.15 1.20 17.84
N VAL A 139 7.08 0.40 17.95
CA VAL A 139 7.12 -0.99 18.42
C VAL A 139 6.72 -1.90 17.26
N TYR A 140 7.51 -2.94 17.01
CA TYR A 140 7.33 -3.90 15.92
C TYR A 140 7.24 -5.34 16.42
N ASP A 141 6.43 -6.14 15.72
CA ASP A 141 6.43 -7.59 15.84
C ASP A 141 7.53 -8.19 14.96
N GLY A 142 8.74 -8.32 15.51
CA GLY A 142 9.93 -8.77 14.78
C GLY A 142 10.72 -7.62 14.13
N VAL A 143 11.10 -7.73 12.86
CA VAL A 143 11.98 -6.74 12.20
C VAL A 143 11.27 -5.38 12.04
N TYR A 144 12.03 -4.29 12.04
CA TYR A 144 11.58 -2.88 11.88
C TYR A 144 11.00 -2.53 10.48
N ILE A 145 10.21 -3.43 9.90
CA ILE A 145 9.49 -3.24 8.64
C ILE A 145 8.15 -2.60 8.96
N GLU A 146 7.76 -1.58 8.19
CA GLU A 146 6.50 -0.83 8.37
C GLU A 146 5.26 -1.75 8.48
N LYS A 147 5.22 -2.87 7.74
CA LYS A 147 4.14 -3.89 7.81
C LYS A 147 4.02 -4.58 9.17
N ASN A 148 5.11 -4.68 9.92
CA ASN A 148 5.18 -5.30 11.24
C ASN A 148 5.02 -4.28 12.38
N ARG A 149 4.79 -3.00 12.06
CA ARG A 149 4.57 -1.98 13.09
C ARG A 149 3.28 -2.29 13.84
N LEU A 150 3.39 -2.43 15.15
CA LEU A 150 2.27 -2.60 16.07
C LEU A 150 1.81 -1.26 16.62
N TYR A 151 2.74 -0.48 17.16
CA TYR A 151 2.42 0.78 17.84
C TYR A 151 3.40 1.88 17.44
N ARG A 152 2.92 3.13 17.45
CA ARG A 152 3.76 4.33 17.46
C ARG A 152 3.26 5.28 18.52
N LEU A 153 4.14 5.69 19.44
CA LEU A 153 3.81 6.58 20.55
C LEU A 153 4.67 7.83 20.50
N ALA A 154 4.10 8.95 20.90
CA ALA A 154 4.84 10.14 21.31
C ALA A 154 4.75 10.29 22.82
N ILE A 155 5.90 10.21 23.48
CA ILE A 155 6.03 10.32 24.93
C ILE A 155 6.71 11.65 25.22
N PRO A 156 6.02 12.61 25.85
CA PRO A 156 6.65 13.81 26.36
C PRO A 156 7.86 13.44 27.22
N ALA A 157 9.01 14.03 26.91
CA ALA A 157 10.24 13.79 27.68
C ALA A 157 10.21 14.56 29.01
N ARG A 158 9.21 15.42 29.20
CA ARG A 158 8.85 16.11 30.45
C ARG A 158 7.41 15.78 30.80
N GLU A 159 6.81 16.50 31.75
CA GLU A 159 5.41 16.30 32.11
C GLU A 159 4.48 16.47 30.89
N GLY A 160 3.50 15.58 30.77
CA GLY A 160 2.54 15.57 29.67
C GLY A 160 1.93 14.18 29.45
N GLU A 161 0.85 14.14 28.68
CA GLU A 161 0.15 12.90 28.32
C GLU A 161 0.83 12.18 27.15
N ILE A 162 0.89 10.85 27.21
CA ILE A 162 1.38 10.01 26.12
C ILE A 162 0.34 10.00 25.01
N ALA A 163 0.76 10.31 23.78
CA ALA A 163 -0.08 10.23 22.60
C ALA A 163 0.20 8.93 21.83
N LEU A 164 -0.85 8.13 21.60
CA LEU A 164 -0.81 6.99 20.69
C LEU A 164 -1.02 7.51 19.26
N LEU A 165 0.03 7.49 18.45
CA LEU A 165 0.03 7.99 17.08
C LEU A 165 -0.39 6.94 16.05
N PHE A 166 -0.16 5.66 16.37
CA PHE A 166 -0.54 4.53 15.53
C PHE A 166 -0.79 3.30 16.40
N ASP A 167 -1.83 2.57 16.06
CA ASP A 167 -2.20 1.27 16.63
C ASP A 167 -2.62 0.36 15.48
N HIS A 168 -1.91 -0.75 15.31
CA HIS A 168 -2.16 -1.70 14.24
C HIS A 168 -3.55 -2.32 14.31
N SER A 169 -4.10 -2.50 15.52
CA SER A 169 -5.44 -3.05 15.70
C SER A 169 -6.55 -2.10 15.22
N ASN A 170 -6.23 -0.81 15.10
CA ASN A 170 -7.12 0.26 14.68
C ASN A 170 -6.60 1.01 13.44
N ALA A 171 -5.63 0.43 12.72
CA ALA A 171 -5.07 1.06 11.54
C ALA A 171 -6.15 1.09 10.45
N GLU A 172 -6.53 2.29 10.00
CA GLU A 172 -7.43 2.42 8.84
C GLU A 172 -6.79 1.69 7.65
N LEU A 173 -7.43 0.59 7.23
CA LEU A 173 -7.06 -0.07 5.99
C LEU A 173 -7.36 0.91 4.85
N SER A 174 -6.38 1.16 3.99
CA SER A 174 -6.67 1.92 2.77
C SER A 174 -7.74 1.18 1.94
N PRO A 175 -8.58 1.88 1.17
CA PRO A 175 -9.57 1.24 0.30
C PRO A 175 -8.98 0.13 -0.58
N ASP A 176 -7.77 0.34 -1.13
CA ASP A 176 -7.08 -0.67 -1.93
C ASP A 176 -6.72 -1.92 -1.13
N LYS A 177 -6.30 -1.77 0.13
CA LYS A 177 -6.05 -2.91 1.01
C LYS A 177 -7.34 -3.62 1.41
N MET A 178 -8.41 -2.87 1.66
CA MET A 178 -9.73 -3.45 1.94
C MET A 178 -10.24 -4.25 0.72
N LEU A 179 -10.01 -3.77 -0.50
CA LEU A 179 -10.32 -4.51 -1.73
C LEU A 179 -9.42 -5.73 -1.93
N GLU A 180 -8.12 -5.61 -1.67
CA GLU A 180 -7.19 -6.73 -1.73
C GLU A 180 -7.62 -7.85 -0.77
N GLU A 181 -7.96 -7.49 0.47
CA GLU A 181 -8.44 -8.44 1.47
C GLU A 181 -9.78 -9.05 1.07
N PHE A 182 -10.74 -8.25 0.59
CA PHE A 182 -12.02 -8.76 0.09
C PHE A 182 -11.81 -9.75 -1.07
N SER A 183 -10.88 -9.46 -1.99
CA SER A 183 -10.58 -10.33 -3.14
C SER A 183 -10.07 -11.72 -2.75
N ARG A 184 -9.53 -11.89 -1.54
CA ARG A 184 -9.13 -13.19 -1.00
C ARG A 184 -10.33 -14.10 -0.70
N SER A 185 -11.53 -13.54 -0.55
CA SER A 185 -12.78 -14.30 -0.40
C SER A 185 -13.35 -14.81 -1.73
N LEU A 186 -12.83 -14.34 -2.86
CA LEU A 186 -13.24 -14.72 -4.22
C LEU A 186 -12.28 -15.78 -4.79
N PRO A 187 -12.61 -16.43 -5.92
CA PRO A 187 -11.66 -17.30 -6.62
C PRO A 187 -10.36 -16.54 -6.94
N GLN A 188 -9.20 -17.14 -6.67
CA GLN A 188 -7.93 -16.41 -6.78
C GLN A 188 -7.49 -16.16 -8.23
N ASN A 189 -7.94 -16.98 -9.19
CA ASN A 189 -7.80 -16.67 -10.60
C ASN A 189 -9.03 -15.87 -11.07
N ARG A 190 -8.82 -14.65 -11.54
CA ARG A 190 -9.88 -13.76 -12.06
C ARG A 190 -10.61 -14.32 -13.27
N GLU A 191 -9.96 -15.17 -14.06
CA GLU A 191 -10.60 -15.84 -15.21
C GLU A 191 -11.70 -16.81 -14.76
N ASN A 192 -11.64 -17.29 -13.52
CA ASN A 192 -12.64 -18.17 -12.94
C ASN A 192 -13.79 -17.40 -12.27
N TRP A 193 -13.77 -16.07 -12.28
CA TRP A 193 -14.84 -15.29 -11.65
C TRP A 193 -16.13 -15.42 -12.46
N THR A 194 -17.18 -15.83 -11.78
CA THR A 194 -18.53 -15.72 -12.33
C THR A 194 -18.95 -14.25 -12.40
N TYR A 195 -20.01 -13.95 -13.15
CA TYR A 195 -20.56 -12.59 -13.17
C TYR A 195 -21.07 -12.15 -11.78
N MET A 196 -21.46 -13.10 -10.92
CA MET A 196 -21.85 -12.84 -9.53
C MET A 196 -20.66 -12.46 -8.64
N ASP A 197 -19.49 -13.10 -8.84
CA ASP A 197 -18.26 -12.74 -8.14
C ASP A 197 -17.81 -11.34 -8.53
N LYS A 198 -17.85 -11.04 -9.84
CA LYS A 198 -17.59 -9.69 -10.36
C LYS A 198 -18.54 -8.66 -9.76
N ALA A 199 -19.85 -8.95 -9.73
CA ALA A 199 -20.84 -8.05 -9.13
C ALA A 199 -20.56 -7.81 -7.64
N SER A 200 -20.20 -8.85 -6.88
CA SER A 200 -19.87 -8.75 -5.46
C SER A 200 -18.62 -7.88 -5.23
N TYR A 201 -17.60 -7.99 -6.10
CA TYR A 201 -16.44 -7.10 -6.09
C TYR A 201 -16.82 -5.65 -6.41
N GLY A 202 -17.65 -5.44 -7.43
CA GLY A 202 -18.15 -4.10 -7.78
C GLY A 202 -18.98 -3.44 -6.68
N ASP A 203 -19.81 -4.22 -5.97
CA ASP A 203 -20.54 -3.73 -4.79
C ASP A 203 -19.60 -3.33 -3.66
N LYS A 204 -18.50 -4.07 -3.45
CA LYS A 204 -17.49 -3.67 -2.47
C LYS A 204 -16.78 -2.38 -2.85
N VAL A 205 -16.44 -2.19 -4.13
CA VAL A 205 -15.88 -0.92 -4.63
C VAL A 205 -16.85 0.23 -4.35
N ARG A 206 -18.14 0.05 -4.63
CA ARG A 206 -19.17 1.07 -4.37
C ARG A 206 -19.33 1.38 -2.88
N GLU A 207 -19.39 0.36 -2.03
CA GLU A 207 -19.42 0.51 -0.57
C GLU A 207 -18.26 1.38 -0.08
N LEU A 208 -17.04 1.10 -0.58
CA LEU A 208 -15.85 1.87 -0.23
C LEU A 208 -15.90 3.31 -0.75
N MET A 209 -16.47 3.54 -1.94
CA MET A 209 -16.68 4.89 -2.48
C MET A 209 -17.67 5.70 -1.64
N ASP A 210 -18.69 5.05 -1.08
CA ASP A 210 -19.69 5.69 -0.23
C ASP A 210 -19.11 6.09 1.14
N ILE A 211 -18.17 5.32 1.68
CA ILE A 211 -17.63 5.52 3.04
C ILE A 211 -16.25 6.20 3.09
N VAL A 212 -15.48 6.21 2.00
CA VAL A 212 -14.14 6.81 1.94
C VAL A 212 -14.11 7.98 0.95
N PRO A 213 -14.11 9.24 1.44
CA PRO A 213 -14.03 10.42 0.58
C PRO A 213 -12.80 10.40 -0.31
N GLY A 214 -12.99 10.64 -1.61
CA GLY A 214 -11.89 10.68 -2.58
C GLY A 214 -11.45 9.32 -3.11
N PHE A 215 -12.03 8.21 -2.65
CA PHE A 215 -11.73 6.90 -3.23
C PHE A 215 -12.28 6.78 -4.66
N ASN A 216 -11.44 6.32 -5.59
CA ASN A 216 -11.74 6.14 -7.01
C ASN A 216 -12.09 7.43 -7.78
N THR A 217 -11.63 8.62 -7.32
CA THR A 217 -11.86 9.90 -8.01
C THR A 217 -11.23 9.96 -9.40
N ASP A 218 -10.12 9.24 -9.59
CA ASP A 218 -9.42 9.10 -10.87
C ASP A 218 -9.88 7.85 -11.65
N GLN A 219 -11.01 7.25 -11.23
CA GLN A 219 -11.77 6.26 -12.00
C GLN A 219 -11.03 4.94 -12.32
N ALA A 220 -9.99 4.60 -11.57
CA ALA A 220 -9.14 3.42 -11.78
C ALA A 220 -9.90 2.08 -11.73
N TYR A 221 -11.04 2.01 -11.03
CA TYR A 221 -11.85 0.80 -10.92
C TYR A 221 -13.13 0.88 -11.74
N MET A 222 -13.35 -0.13 -12.60
CA MET A 222 -14.66 -0.41 -13.19
C MET A 222 -15.63 -0.93 -12.13
N ILE A 223 -16.88 -0.47 -12.18
CA ILE A 223 -17.92 -0.90 -11.23
C ILE A 223 -18.82 -1.93 -11.93
N TYR A 224 -18.58 -3.21 -11.62
CA TYR A 224 -19.46 -4.31 -11.98
C TYR A 224 -20.71 -4.34 -11.10
N GLY A 225 -21.78 -5.01 -11.55
CA GLY A 225 -22.97 -5.20 -10.73
C GLY A 225 -23.94 -6.22 -11.32
N LEU A 226 -25.17 -6.25 -10.80
CA LEU A 226 -26.28 -7.02 -11.37
C LEU A 226 -27.31 -6.07 -11.98
N PRO A 227 -28.09 -6.48 -13.00
CA PRO A 227 -29.18 -5.66 -13.54
C PRO A 227 -30.21 -5.25 -12.47
N ARG A 228 -30.76 -4.04 -12.60
CA ARG A 228 -31.88 -3.51 -11.81
C ARG A 228 -33.19 -3.71 -12.57
N THR A 229 -34.31 -3.52 -11.88
CA THR A 229 -35.63 -3.47 -12.50
C THR A 229 -35.66 -2.49 -13.67
N GLY A 230 -36.05 -2.96 -14.86
CA GLY A 230 -36.10 -2.17 -16.09
C GLY A 230 -34.80 -2.16 -16.91
N GLU A 231 -33.72 -2.75 -16.41
CA GLU A 231 -32.51 -3.04 -17.19
C GLU A 231 -32.58 -4.46 -17.78
N LEU A 232 -31.78 -4.71 -18.81
CA LEU A 232 -31.80 -5.97 -19.53
C LEU A 232 -31.25 -7.13 -18.69
N SER A 233 -32.00 -8.23 -18.63
CA SER A 233 -31.59 -9.44 -17.93
C SER A 233 -30.39 -10.11 -18.62
N TYR A 234 -29.72 -11.03 -17.91
CA TYR A 234 -28.64 -11.83 -18.50
C TYR A 234 -29.12 -12.63 -19.72
N ASP A 235 -30.25 -13.33 -19.59
CA ASP A 235 -30.76 -14.19 -20.65
C ASP A 235 -31.18 -13.39 -21.89
N ASP A 236 -31.87 -12.27 -21.70
CA ASP A 236 -32.31 -11.41 -22.81
C ASP A 236 -31.11 -10.75 -23.51
N ALA A 237 -30.11 -10.31 -22.74
CA ALA A 237 -28.90 -9.72 -23.28
C ALA A 237 -28.05 -10.74 -24.04
N LEU A 238 -27.95 -11.96 -23.51
CA LEU A 238 -27.23 -13.05 -24.14
C LEU A 238 -27.90 -13.47 -25.45
N ALA A 239 -29.23 -13.63 -25.45
CA ALA A 239 -29.99 -13.93 -26.66
C ALA A 239 -29.81 -12.84 -27.72
N PHE A 240 -29.90 -11.57 -27.33
CA PHE A 240 -29.66 -10.45 -28.24
C PHE A 240 -28.23 -10.44 -28.80
N ALA A 241 -27.23 -10.72 -27.96
CA ALA A 241 -25.83 -10.80 -28.38
C ALA A 241 -25.63 -11.90 -29.42
N PHE A 242 -26.20 -13.09 -29.19
CA PHE A 242 -26.15 -14.20 -30.14
C PHE A 242 -26.81 -13.84 -31.47
N ASP A 243 -28.01 -13.27 -31.46
CA ASP A 243 -28.70 -12.86 -32.68
C ASP A 243 -27.89 -11.84 -33.47
N ALA A 244 -27.28 -10.86 -32.79
CA ALA A 244 -26.44 -9.85 -33.40
C ALA A 244 -25.16 -10.44 -34.03
N LEU A 245 -24.49 -11.36 -33.33
CA LEU A 245 -23.30 -12.05 -33.83
C LEU A 245 -23.63 -12.97 -35.00
N ASN A 246 -24.69 -13.77 -34.87
CA ASN A 246 -25.13 -14.68 -35.92
C ASN A 246 -25.53 -13.93 -37.19
N LYS A 247 -26.22 -12.80 -37.07
CA LYS A 247 -26.65 -12.01 -38.24
C LYS A 247 -25.48 -11.37 -39.01
N ASN A 248 -24.46 -10.90 -38.30
CA ASN A 248 -23.46 -10.00 -38.89
C ASN A 248 -22.05 -10.61 -39.02
N TYR A 249 -21.74 -11.66 -38.26
CA TYR A 249 -20.36 -12.17 -38.12
C TYR A 249 -20.21 -13.68 -38.40
N SER A 250 -21.30 -14.42 -38.57
CA SER A 250 -21.27 -15.87 -38.74
C SER A 250 -20.83 -16.38 -40.12
N GLY A 251 -20.82 -15.49 -41.13
CA GLY A 251 -20.56 -15.87 -42.52
C GLY A 251 -21.55 -16.91 -43.06
N GLU A 252 -21.16 -17.62 -44.11
CA GLU A 252 -22.03 -18.62 -44.78
C GLU A 252 -22.35 -19.86 -43.93
N LYS A 253 -21.55 -20.12 -42.88
CA LYS A 253 -21.67 -21.33 -42.06
C LYS A 253 -22.58 -21.17 -40.84
N GLY A 254 -23.04 -19.95 -40.53
CA GLY A 254 -23.84 -19.69 -39.35
C GLY A 254 -23.04 -19.77 -38.04
N TRP A 255 -23.62 -19.23 -36.97
CA TRP A 255 -22.97 -19.22 -35.66
C TRP A 255 -22.98 -20.61 -35.05
N ASP A 256 -21.82 -21.06 -34.55
CA ASP A 256 -21.66 -22.36 -33.90
C ASP A 256 -21.18 -22.15 -32.46
N GLU A 257 -22.06 -22.38 -31.50
CA GLU A 257 -21.76 -22.29 -30.06
C GLU A 257 -20.70 -23.28 -29.60
N LYS A 258 -20.46 -24.38 -30.34
CA LYS A 258 -19.35 -25.29 -30.03
C LYS A 258 -18.02 -24.70 -30.45
N ARG A 259 -18.01 -23.91 -31.52
CA ARG A 259 -16.82 -23.19 -31.99
C ARG A 259 -16.56 -21.93 -31.16
N PHE A 260 -17.62 -21.24 -30.76
CA PHE A 260 -17.56 -20.00 -29.99
C PHE A 260 -18.37 -20.12 -28.69
N PRO A 261 -17.93 -20.98 -27.73
CA PRO A 261 -18.63 -21.11 -26.45
C PRO A 261 -18.54 -19.81 -25.65
N LEU A 262 -19.59 -19.50 -24.89
CA LEU A 262 -19.54 -18.38 -23.94
C LEU A 262 -18.48 -18.66 -22.86
N ARG A 263 -17.50 -17.76 -22.74
CA ARG A 263 -16.40 -17.86 -21.76
C ARG A 263 -16.63 -16.99 -20.55
N THR A 264 -16.99 -15.73 -20.78
CA THR A 264 -17.20 -14.77 -19.68
C THR A 264 -18.40 -13.88 -19.97
N ALA A 265 -19.06 -13.50 -18.89
CA ALA A 265 -20.09 -12.49 -18.89
C ALA A 265 -19.81 -11.50 -17.76
N GLU A 266 -20.12 -10.24 -17.99
CA GLU A 266 -20.05 -9.20 -16.97
C GLU A 266 -21.09 -8.12 -17.24
N PHE A 267 -21.65 -7.58 -16.16
CA PHE A 267 -22.54 -6.44 -16.24
C PHE A 267 -21.85 -5.24 -15.60
N VAL A 268 -21.57 -4.23 -16.43
CA VAL A 268 -20.81 -3.04 -16.03
C VAL A 268 -21.79 -1.89 -15.82
N ARG A 269 -21.79 -1.34 -14.60
CA ARG A 269 -22.62 -0.19 -14.24
C ARG A 269 -21.95 1.13 -14.54
N VAL A 270 -20.64 1.19 -14.33
CA VAL A 270 -19.83 2.40 -14.56
C VAL A 270 -18.51 1.98 -15.18
N SER A 271 -18.19 2.60 -16.31
CA SER A 271 -16.97 2.38 -17.08
C SER A 271 -16.35 3.72 -17.41
N HIS A 272 -15.06 3.84 -17.12
CA HIS A 272 -14.28 5.05 -17.38
C HIS A 272 -13.07 4.77 -18.29
N SER A 273 -13.16 3.67 -19.05
CA SER A 273 -12.20 3.34 -20.10
C SER A 273 -12.09 4.46 -21.14
N LYS A 274 -10.92 4.58 -21.79
CA LYS A 274 -10.67 5.55 -22.88
C LYS A 274 -11.72 5.55 -24.00
N ASP A 275 -12.43 4.44 -24.21
CA ASP A 275 -13.45 4.29 -25.24
C ASP A 275 -14.89 4.58 -24.77
N GLU A 276 -15.08 5.33 -23.67
CA GLU A 276 -16.36 5.74 -23.03
C GLU A 276 -17.61 5.03 -23.60
N LYS A 277 -17.77 3.76 -23.22
CA LYS A 277 -18.93 2.96 -23.63
C LYS A 277 -20.15 3.41 -22.81
N GLU A 278 -21.29 3.55 -23.48
CA GLU A 278 -22.54 3.90 -22.81
C GLU A 278 -22.91 2.82 -21.79
N THR A 279 -23.05 3.21 -20.52
CA THR A 279 -23.43 2.31 -19.41
C THR A 279 -24.90 2.48 -19.00
N PRO A 280 -25.56 1.45 -18.43
CA PRO A 280 -25.01 0.12 -18.13
C PRO A 280 -24.99 -0.79 -19.36
N TYR A 281 -24.09 -1.79 -19.36
CA TYR A 281 -23.99 -2.75 -20.45
C TYR A 281 -23.62 -4.15 -19.96
N TRP A 282 -24.00 -5.16 -20.75
CA TRP A 282 -23.46 -6.50 -20.70
C TRP A 282 -22.23 -6.61 -21.61
N GLY A 283 -21.15 -7.20 -21.11
CA GLY A 283 -20.00 -7.64 -21.90
C GLY A 283 -19.98 -9.16 -21.95
N PHE A 284 -19.91 -9.73 -23.15
CA PHE A 284 -19.79 -11.17 -23.37
C PHE A 284 -18.56 -11.49 -24.21
N VAL A 285 -17.84 -12.55 -23.84
CA VAL A 285 -16.73 -13.11 -24.62
C VAL A 285 -17.09 -14.52 -25.06
N PHE A 286 -17.03 -14.77 -26.36
CA PHE A 286 -17.29 -16.06 -26.99
C PHE A 286 -16.05 -16.58 -27.70
N GLY A 287 -15.72 -17.87 -27.54
CA GLY A 287 -14.53 -18.47 -28.15
C GLY A 287 -13.26 -18.35 -27.31
N GLU A 288 -12.21 -19.07 -27.71
CA GLU A 288 -10.93 -19.13 -26.99
C GLU A 288 -9.79 -18.49 -27.80
N GLU A 289 -9.35 -19.12 -28.90
CA GLU A 289 -8.30 -18.59 -29.78
C GLU A 289 -8.89 -17.63 -30.84
N ASP A 290 -9.89 -18.11 -31.58
CA ASP A 290 -10.79 -17.25 -32.35
C ASP A 290 -11.91 -16.81 -31.41
N PHE A 291 -12.00 -15.51 -31.10
CA PHE A 291 -12.99 -14.99 -30.16
C PHE A 291 -13.73 -13.76 -30.67
N TYR A 292 -14.92 -13.57 -30.13
CA TYR A 292 -15.73 -12.37 -30.25
C TYR A 292 -16.03 -11.80 -28.87
N GLN A 293 -15.74 -10.51 -28.67
CA GLN A 293 -16.18 -9.78 -27.50
C GLN A 293 -17.25 -8.77 -27.91
N ILE A 294 -18.47 -8.93 -27.41
CA ILE A 294 -19.60 -8.06 -27.73
C ILE A 294 -20.09 -7.34 -26.47
N PHE A 295 -20.39 -6.05 -26.65
CA PHE A 295 -20.93 -5.20 -25.61
C PHE A 295 -22.35 -4.79 -25.98
N VAL A 296 -23.31 -5.08 -25.11
CA VAL A 296 -24.74 -4.83 -25.31
C VAL A 296 -25.22 -3.84 -24.27
N TYR A 297 -25.67 -2.66 -24.72
CA TYR A 297 -26.32 -1.69 -23.85
C TYR A 297 -27.54 -2.31 -23.19
N ALA A 298 -27.66 -2.12 -21.88
CA ALA A 298 -28.65 -2.79 -21.05
C ALA A 298 -29.58 -1.82 -20.32
N GLY A 299 -29.58 -0.54 -20.71
CA GLY A 299 -30.45 0.46 -20.11
C GLY A 299 -31.91 0.39 -20.58
N PRO A 300 -32.78 1.27 -20.03
CA PRO A 300 -34.23 1.19 -20.20
C PRO A 300 -34.74 1.41 -21.64
N SER A 301 -33.92 1.97 -22.53
CA SER A 301 -34.28 2.20 -23.93
C SER A 301 -34.22 0.92 -24.78
N GLY A 302 -33.75 -0.20 -24.21
CA GLY A 302 -33.68 -1.50 -24.86
C GLY A 302 -32.29 -1.86 -25.37
N PRO A 303 -32.09 -3.13 -25.78
CA PRO A 303 -30.79 -3.65 -26.19
C PRO A 303 -30.24 -2.96 -27.44
N LYS A 304 -28.96 -2.63 -27.41
CA LYS A 304 -28.22 -2.12 -28.56
C LYS A 304 -26.78 -2.62 -28.52
N VAL A 305 -26.23 -3.05 -29.66
CA VAL A 305 -24.81 -3.34 -29.78
C VAL A 305 -24.01 -2.06 -29.66
N LEU A 306 -23.13 -1.99 -28.67
CA LEU A 306 -22.22 -0.87 -28.46
C LEU A 306 -20.96 -1.04 -29.31
N VAL A 307 -20.34 -2.21 -29.23
CA VAL A 307 -19.15 -2.57 -30.00
C VAL A 307 -19.00 -4.09 -30.04
N VAL A 308 -18.33 -4.58 -31.10
CA VAL A 308 -17.86 -5.96 -31.22
C VAL A 308 -16.37 -5.92 -31.55
N TYR A 309 -15.57 -6.65 -30.78
CA TYR A 309 -14.18 -6.95 -31.10
C TYR A 309 -14.07 -8.42 -31.55
N GLU A 310 -13.15 -8.66 -32.46
CA GLU A 310 -12.79 -9.96 -33.02
C GLU A 310 -11.32 -10.23 -32.70
N SER A 311 -10.91 -11.50 -32.65
CA SER A 311 -9.51 -11.89 -32.42
C SER A 311 -8.51 -11.12 -33.30
N ASN A 312 -8.87 -10.88 -34.58
CA ASN A 312 -8.03 -10.19 -35.56
C ASN A 312 -7.95 -8.65 -35.42
N ASN A 313 -8.82 -8.03 -34.61
CA ASN A 313 -8.87 -6.57 -34.41
C ASN A 313 -8.76 -6.16 -32.93
N SER A 314 -8.39 -7.09 -32.06
CA SER A 314 -8.50 -6.98 -30.60
C SER A 314 -7.62 -5.89 -29.94
N ASN A 315 -6.81 -5.17 -30.71
CA ASN A 315 -6.05 -3.99 -30.26
C ASN A 315 -6.43 -2.67 -30.96
N GLY A 316 -7.44 -2.68 -31.84
CA GLY A 316 -7.64 -1.61 -32.83
C GLY A 316 -6.80 -1.82 -34.08
#